data_AF-A0A674P1B2-F1
#
_entry.id   AF-A0A674P1B2-F1
#
_cell.length_a   1.000
_cell.length_b   1.000
_cell.length_c   1.000
_cell.angle_alpha   90.00
_cell.angle_beta   90.00
_cell.angle_gamma   90.00
#
_symmetry.space_group_name_H-M   'P 1'
#
loop_
_entity.id
_entity.type
_entity.pdbx_description
1 polymer ?
#
loop_
_entity_poly.entity_id
_entity_poly.type
_entity_poly.pdbx_seq_one_letter_code
_entity_poly.pdbx_strand_id
1 'polypeptide(L)'
;MSRPRPVVLSGPSGAGKSTLLKRLMKEHEGVFGFSVSHTTRNPRPGEENGKDYHFTTREAMQEGIDNGDFIENAEFSGNMYGTSKAAIEDVQAQNLICILDVDIQGVRRIKETDLNPIYISIQPPSMDILEKRLRDRQTETEDSLQKRLEAARIDMELSEFLTHTHTHTHTHTHTHTHTHTHTHTHTHTHTHTRRPLSQRAEADSMTSSRSGAWDV
;
A
#
# COMPACT_ATOMS: atom_id res chain seq x y z
N MET A 1 13.33 -26.09 4.46
CA MET A 1 11.95 -25.58 4.64
C MET A 1 11.78 -24.42 3.67
N SER A 2 10.65 -24.34 2.95
CA SER A 2 10.37 -23.17 2.08
C SER A 2 10.17 -21.93 2.95
N ARG A 3 10.81 -20.81 2.59
CA ARG A 3 10.62 -19.53 3.30
C ARG A 3 9.15 -19.10 3.26
N PRO A 4 8.63 -18.42 4.30
CA PRO A 4 7.27 -17.89 4.27
C PRO A 4 7.06 -16.94 3.09
N ARG A 5 5.89 -17.00 2.46
CA ARG A 5 5.54 -16.09 1.35
C ARG A 5 5.37 -14.66 1.89
N PRO A 6 5.97 -13.63 1.26
CA PRO A 6 5.75 -12.25 1.67
C PRO A 6 4.30 -11.80 1.47
N VAL A 7 3.92 -10.74 2.16
CA VAL A 7 2.64 -10.04 2.02
C VAL A 7 2.92 -8.63 1.52
N VAL A 8 2.30 -8.26 0.40
CA VAL A 8 2.31 -6.90 -0.12
C VAL A 8 1.01 -6.22 0.32
N LEU A 9 1.15 -5.22 1.19
CA LEU A 9 0.07 -4.34 1.61
C LEU A 9 0.10 -3.09 0.73
N SER A 10 -0.97 -2.82 -0.01
CA SER A 10 -1.12 -1.64 -0.85
C SER A 10 -2.34 -0.81 -0.50
N GLY A 11 -2.49 0.36 -1.12
CA GLY A 11 -3.60 1.26 -0.92
C GLY A 11 -3.15 2.71 -0.82
N PRO A 12 -4.07 3.68 -0.91
CA PRO A 12 -3.68 5.08 -0.88
C PRO A 12 -3.14 5.53 0.48
N SER A 13 -2.32 6.58 0.48
CA SER A 13 -1.88 7.22 1.72
C SER A 13 -3.09 7.78 2.46
N GLY A 14 -3.26 7.44 3.73
CA GLY A 14 -4.46 7.81 4.51
C GLY A 14 -5.55 6.73 4.58
N ALA A 15 -5.40 5.61 3.87
CA ALA A 15 -6.35 4.49 3.92
C ALA A 15 -6.43 3.80 5.29
N GLY A 16 -5.35 3.85 6.09
CA GLY A 16 -5.26 3.23 7.41
C GLY A 16 -4.23 2.11 7.54
N LYS A 17 -3.40 1.88 6.50
CA LYS A 17 -2.36 0.83 6.44
C LYS A 17 -1.49 0.77 7.69
N SER A 18 -0.86 1.88 8.08
CA SER A 18 0.04 1.93 9.25
C SER A 18 -0.67 1.55 10.56
N THR A 19 -1.95 1.88 10.73
CA THR A 19 -2.72 1.48 11.92
C THR A 19 -2.95 -0.03 11.94
N LEU A 20 -3.27 -0.62 10.79
CA LEU A 20 -3.45 -2.07 10.67
C LEU A 20 -2.14 -2.81 10.87
N LEU A 21 -1.05 -2.31 10.28
CA LEU A 21 0.29 -2.87 10.48
C LEU A 21 0.69 -2.86 11.95
N LYS A 22 0.54 -1.73 12.64
CA LYS A 22 0.83 -1.64 14.09
C LYS A 22 0.03 -2.67 14.89
N ARG A 23 -1.24 -2.85 14.56
CA ARG A 23 -2.11 -3.84 15.23
C ARG A 23 -1.69 -5.27 14.90
N LEU A 24 -1.45 -5.59 13.63
CA LEU A 24 -1.01 -6.90 13.15
C LEU A 24 0.31 -7.32 13.80
N MET A 25 1.31 -6.43 13.81
CA MET A 25 2.62 -6.67 14.41
C MET A 25 2.51 -6.91 15.93
N LYS A 26 1.58 -6.23 16.60
CA LYS A 26 1.36 -6.37 18.05
C LYS A 26 0.59 -7.65 18.41
N GLU A 27 -0.45 -8.00 17.65
CA GLU A 27 -1.30 -9.16 17.94
C GLU A 27 -0.65 -10.49 17.52
N HIS A 28 0.31 -10.45 16.58
CA HIS A 28 0.99 -11.62 16.03
C HIS A 28 2.52 -11.50 16.13
N GLU A 29 3.01 -11.19 17.33
CA GLU A 29 4.43 -11.08 17.62
C GLU A 29 5.19 -12.38 17.25
N GLY A 30 6.33 -12.25 16.58
CA GLY A 30 7.14 -13.38 16.11
C GLY A 30 6.61 -14.09 14.86
N VAL A 31 5.55 -13.59 14.22
CA VAL A 31 5.02 -14.14 12.96
C VAL A 31 5.38 -13.27 11.76
N PHE A 32 5.28 -11.95 11.92
CA PHE A 32 5.50 -10.98 10.85
C PHE A 32 6.73 -10.13 11.10
N GLY A 33 7.38 -9.70 10.02
CA GLY A 33 8.42 -8.67 10.03
C GLY A 33 8.13 -7.64 8.96
N PHE A 34 8.48 -6.38 9.23
CA PHE A 34 8.22 -5.28 8.31
C PHE A 34 9.48 -4.94 7.51
N SER A 35 9.39 -4.91 6.18
CA SER A 35 10.50 -4.42 5.35
C SER A 35 10.50 -2.90 5.36
N VAL A 36 11.47 -2.30 6.04
CA VAL A 36 11.61 -0.84 6.07
C VAL A 36 12.10 -0.36 4.69
N SER A 37 11.26 0.39 3.97
CA SER A 37 11.61 0.93 2.65
C SER A 37 12.56 2.13 2.77
N HIS A 38 13.17 2.53 1.65
CA HIS A 38 14.00 3.72 1.53
C HIS A 38 13.20 4.90 0.99
N THR A 39 13.59 6.12 1.36
CA THR A 39 13.07 7.34 0.72
C THR A 39 14.07 8.48 0.70
N THR A 40 13.99 9.33 -0.32
CA THR A 40 14.76 10.59 -0.41
C THR A 40 14.04 11.78 0.25
N ARG A 41 12.82 11.57 0.75
CA ARG A 41 12.08 12.61 1.45
C ARG A 41 12.71 12.85 2.82
N ASN A 42 12.77 14.09 3.27
CA ASN A 42 13.14 14.40 4.65
C ASN A 42 12.16 13.77 5.66
N PRO A 43 12.63 13.26 6.82
CA PRO A 43 11.76 12.72 7.88
C PRO A 43 10.71 13.73 8.35
N ARG A 44 9.49 13.27 8.63
CA ARG A 44 8.47 14.08 9.33
C ARG A 44 8.77 14.11 10.83
N PRO A 45 8.21 15.07 11.60
CA PRO A 45 8.29 15.04 13.04
C PRO A 45 7.80 13.68 13.62
N GLY A 46 8.69 13.00 14.34
CA GLY A 46 8.42 11.70 14.96
C GLY A 46 8.74 10.48 14.10
N GLU A 47 9.16 10.63 12.83
CA GLU A 47 9.69 9.52 12.04
C GLU A 47 11.16 9.24 12.43
N GLU A 48 11.51 7.96 12.53
CA GLU A 48 12.85 7.49 12.92
C GLU A 48 13.51 6.73 11.75
N ASN A 49 14.78 7.05 11.48
CA ASN A 49 15.57 6.38 10.45
C ASN A 49 15.80 4.90 10.81
N GLY A 50 15.58 4.01 9.84
CA GLY A 50 15.68 2.55 10.01
C GLY A 50 14.47 1.90 10.67
N LYS A 51 13.40 2.69 10.93
CA LYS A 51 12.14 2.19 11.51
C LYS A 51 10.94 2.56 10.64
N ASP A 52 10.79 3.84 10.33
CA ASP A 52 9.73 4.30 9.43
C ASP A 52 10.18 4.21 7.97
N TYR A 53 11.39 4.71 7.70
CA TYR A 53 12.11 4.57 6.43
C TYR A 53 13.62 4.56 6.66
N HIS A 54 14.37 4.03 5.71
CA HIS A 54 15.77 4.40 5.51
C HIS A 54 15.81 5.72 4.71
N PHE A 55 16.02 6.82 5.42
CA PHE A 55 16.14 8.14 4.81
C PHE A 55 17.52 8.27 4.17
N THR A 56 17.55 8.46 2.86
CA THR A 56 18.77 8.46 2.05
C THR A 56 18.80 9.64 1.08
N THR A 57 19.90 9.84 0.37
CA THR A 57 20.00 10.85 -0.68
C THR A 57 19.50 10.31 -2.02
N ARG A 58 19.15 11.20 -2.94
CA ARG A 58 18.72 10.82 -4.30
C ARG A 58 19.83 10.10 -5.04
N GLU A 59 21.07 10.54 -4.88
CA GLU A 59 22.25 9.98 -5.53
C GLU A 59 22.49 8.54 -5.07
N ALA A 60 22.50 8.29 -3.76
CA ALA A 60 22.69 6.95 -3.21
C ALA A 60 21.55 6.00 -3.58
N MET A 61 20.31 6.51 -3.62
CA MET A 61 19.16 5.72 -4.04
C MET A 61 19.24 5.36 -5.53
N GLN A 62 19.62 6.31 -6.39
CA GLN A 62 19.79 6.07 -7.82
C GLN A 62 20.89 5.03 -8.09
N GLU A 63 22.03 5.13 -7.40
CA GLU A 63 23.11 4.16 -7.52
C GLU A 63 22.64 2.74 -7.20
N GLY A 64 21.91 2.56 -6.08
CA GLY A 64 21.35 1.25 -5.74
C GLY A 64 20.29 0.74 -6.73
N ILE A 65 19.51 1.64 -7.34
CA ILE A 65 18.57 1.27 -8.41
C ILE A 65 19.32 0.78 -9.64
N ASP A 66 20.37 1.50 -10.06
CA ASP A 66 21.19 1.17 -11.22
C ASP A 66 21.93 -0.16 -11.03
N ASN A 67 22.32 -0.47 -9.78
CA ASN A 67 22.91 -1.75 -9.40
C ASN A 67 21.88 -2.90 -9.29
N GLY A 68 20.58 -2.60 -9.38
CA GLY A 68 19.51 -3.59 -9.25
C GLY A 68 19.27 -4.05 -7.81
N ASP A 69 19.62 -3.25 -6.81
CA ASP A 69 19.46 -3.57 -5.38
C ASP A 69 17.99 -3.43 -4.91
N PHE A 70 17.16 -2.76 -5.69
CA PHE A 70 15.76 -2.51 -5.38
C PHE A 70 14.84 -3.49 -6.10
N ILE A 71 13.88 -4.06 -5.37
CA ILE A 71 12.82 -4.89 -5.97
C ILE A 71 11.78 -4.03 -6.68
N GLU A 72 11.58 -2.82 -6.17
CA GLU A 72 10.67 -1.82 -6.70
C GLU A 72 11.15 -0.42 -6.28
N ASN A 73 10.91 0.59 -7.12
CA ASN A 73 11.16 1.98 -6.80
C ASN A 73 10.17 2.93 -7.51
N ALA A 74 9.57 3.88 -6.79
CA ALA A 74 8.63 4.86 -7.33
C ALA A 74 9.14 6.28 -7.07
N GLU A 75 8.72 7.23 -7.91
CA GLU A 75 8.83 8.65 -7.59
C GLU A 75 7.44 9.22 -7.29
N PHE A 76 7.32 9.90 -6.15
CA PHE A 76 6.10 10.57 -5.73
C PHE A 76 6.41 11.96 -5.17
N SER A 77 5.78 12.98 -5.76
CA SER A 77 5.94 14.39 -5.35
C SER A 77 7.41 14.82 -5.26
N GLY A 78 8.23 14.43 -6.24
CA GLY A 78 9.65 14.80 -6.31
C GLY A 78 10.58 14.03 -5.36
N ASN A 79 10.08 12.99 -4.70
CA ASN A 79 10.87 12.12 -3.83
C ASN A 79 10.82 10.68 -4.33
N MET A 80 11.94 9.98 -4.21
CA MET A 80 12.03 8.57 -4.54
C MET A 80 11.69 7.72 -3.32
N TYR A 81 11.09 6.57 -3.58
CA TYR A 81 10.70 5.54 -2.63
C TYR A 81 11.06 4.19 -3.21
N GLY A 82 11.42 3.22 -2.38
CA GLY A 82 11.77 1.91 -2.89
C GLY A 82 12.11 0.91 -1.81
N THR A 83 11.84 -0.35 -2.09
CA THR A 83 12.12 -1.46 -1.18
C THR A 83 13.34 -2.23 -1.68
N SER A 84 14.39 -2.30 -0.89
CA SER A 84 15.60 -3.03 -1.27
C SER A 84 15.41 -4.54 -1.11
N LYS A 85 16.12 -5.33 -1.92
CA LYS A 85 16.17 -6.79 -1.78
C LYS A 85 16.69 -7.18 -0.40
N ALA A 86 17.71 -6.46 0.09
CA ALA A 86 18.26 -6.63 1.44
C ALA A 86 17.19 -6.48 2.53
N ALA A 87 16.33 -5.45 2.46
CA ALA A 87 15.27 -5.24 3.45
C ALA A 87 14.26 -6.41 3.52
N ILE A 88 14.05 -7.11 2.40
CA ILE A 88 13.20 -8.31 2.35
C ILE A 88 13.97 -9.52 2.90
N GLU A 89 15.22 -9.69 2.50
CA GLU A 89 16.10 -10.78 2.93
C GLU A 89 16.34 -10.76 4.44
N ASP A 90 16.54 -9.59 5.04
CA ASP A 90 16.74 -9.43 6.49
C ASP A 90 15.55 -9.96 7.31
N VAL A 91 14.32 -9.76 6.81
CA VAL A 91 13.11 -10.27 7.46
C VAL A 91 12.96 -11.76 7.20
N GLN A 92 13.21 -12.21 5.97
CA GLN A 92 13.15 -13.63 5.62
C GLN A 92 14.19 -14.48 6.35
N ALA A 93 15.37 -13.94 6.64
CA ALA A 93 16.44 -14.60 7.40
C ALA A 93 16.01 -14.90 8.84
N GLN A 94 15.07 -14.12 9.38
CA GLN A 94 14.45 -14.34 10.69
C GLN A 94 13.28 -15.34 10.63
N ASN A 95 13.01 -15.94 9.46
CA ASN A 95 11.90 -16.86 9.22
C ASN A 95 10.52 -16.25 9.51
N LEU A 96 10.39 -14.92 9.36
CA LEU A 96 9.14 -14.18 9.51
C LEU A 96 8.44 -14.00 8.16
N ILE A 97 7.12 -13.79 8.19
CA ILE A 97 6.35 -13.34 7.02
C ILE A 97 6.69 -11.86 6.78
N CYS A 98 7.42 -11.59 5.69
CA CYS A 98 7.81 -10.24 5.31
C CYS A 98 6.61 -9.43 4.79
N ILE A 99 6.36 -8.27 5.39
CA ILE A 99 5.33 -7.33 4.95
C ILE A 99 5.98 -6.14 4.25
N LEU A 100 5.52 -5.86 3.02
CA LEU A 100 5.91 -4.71 2.22
C LEU A 100 4.73 -3.72 2.18
N ASP A 101 4.94 -2.46 2.57
CA ASP A 101 3.96 -1.36 2.40
C ASP A 101 4.33 -0.53 1.17
N VAL A 102 3.64 -0.77 0.05
CA VAL A 102 3.97 -0.18 -1.25
C VAL A 102 2.72 0.42 -1.91
N ASP A 103 2.92 1.38 -2.79
CA ASP A 103 1.84 1.90 -3.63
C ASP A 103 1.52 0.98 -4.82
N ILE A 104 0.50 1.35 -5.60
CA ILE A 104 0.09 0.58 -6.77
C ILE A 104 1.17 0.45 -7.86
N GLN A 105 2.11 1.40 -7.95
CA GLN A 105 3.23 1.31 -8.89
C GLN A 105 4.26 0.28 -8.40
N GLY A 106 4.53 0.25 -7.09
CA GLY A 106 5.32 -0.79 -6.45
C GLY A 106 4.72 -2.18 -6.66
N VAL A 107 3.40 -2.32 -6.52
CA VAL A 107 2.69 -3.58 -6.81
C VAL A 107 2.93 -4.06 -8.24
N ARG A 108 2.89 -3.15 -9.23
CA ARG A 108 3.13 -3.51 -10.65
C ARG A 108 4.54 -4.05 -10.85
N ARG A 109 5.56 -3.38 -10.32
CA ARG A 109 6.95 -3.84 -10.40
C ARG A 109 7.16 -5.17 -9.69
N ILE A 110 6.58 -5.35 -8.50
CA ILE A 110 6.71 -6.63 -7.77
C ILE A 110 6.08 -7.79 -8.56
N LYS A 111 5.01 -7.57 -9.33
CA LYS A 111 4.41 -8.60 -10.20
C LYS A 111 5.33 -9.04 -11.34
N GLU A 112 6.32 -8.24 -11.70
CA GLU A 112 7.34 -8.57 -12.71
C GLU A 112 8.51 -9.38 -12.10
N THR A 113 8.49 -9.60 -10.78
CA THR A 113 9.50 -10.38 -10.05
C THR A 113 8.99 -11.78 -9.68
N ASP A 114 9.91 -12.63 -9.22
CA ASP A 114 9.63 -13.98 -8.73
C ASP A 114 9.26 -14.02 -7.23
N LEU A 115 9.05 -12.86 -6.58
CA LEU A 115 8.78 -12.75 -5.13
C LEU A 115 7.55 -13.58 -4.67
N ASN A 116 6.59 -13.80 -5.57
CA ASN A 116 5.35 -14.57 -5.33
C ASN A 116 4.61 -14.20 -4.02
N PRO A 117 4.34 -12.92 -3.74
CA PRO A 117 3.71 -12.51 -2.50
C PRO A 117 2.19 -12.73 -2.51
N ILE A 118 1.57 -12.57 -1.34
CA ILE A 118 0.14 -12.39 -1.17
C ILE A 118 -0.16 -10.89 -1.24
N TYR A 119 -1.04 -10.47 -2.14
CA TYR A 119 -1.42 -9.05 -2.29
C TYR A 119 -2.69 -8.75 -1.48
N ILE A 120 -2.64 -7.70 -0.66
CA ILE A 120 -3.75 -7.17 0.12
C ILE A 120 -3.84 -5.66 -0.12
N SER A 121 -4.97 -5.19 -0.66
CA SER A 121 -5.21 -3.77 -0.86
C SER A 121 -6.14 -3.22 0.22
N ILE A 122 -5.73 -2.13 0.87
CA ILE A 122 -6.47 -1.43 1.92
C ILE A 122 -7.07 -0.16 1.34
N GLN A 123 -8.39 -0.12 1.22
CA GLN A 123 -9.10 1.01 0.63
C GLN A 123 -9.79 1.88 1.69
N PRO A 124 -9.77 3.21 1.53
CA PRO A 124 -10.59 4.09 2.34
C PRO A 124 -12.07 3.87 1.99
N PRO A 125 -13.00 4.21 2.90
CA PRO A 125 -14.43 4.03 2.66
C PRO A 125 -14.98 4.99 1.59
N SER A 126 -14.36 6.16 1.42
CA SER A 126 -14.65 7.12 0.35
C SER A 126 -13.46 8.08 0.15
N MET A 127 -13.44 8.76 -0.99
CA MET A 127 -12.48 9.82 -1.27
C MET A 127 -12.61 10.99 -0.30
N ASP A 128 -13.82 11.39 0.08
CA ASP A 128 -14.06 12.48 1.04
C ASP A 128 -13.43 12.19 2.41
N ILE A 129 -13.56 10.93 2.89
CA ILE A 129 -12.95 10.50 4.15
C ILE A 129 -11.43 10.49 4.03
N LEU A 130 -10.91 10.08 2.88
CA LEU A 130 -9.48 10.11 2.61
C LEU A 130 -8.93 11.54 2.62
N GLU A 131 -9.58 12.46 1.91
CA GLU A 131 -9.20 13.88 1.86
C GLU A 131 -9.19 14.50 3.25
N LYS A 132 -10.26 14.31 4.02
CA LYS A 132 -10.33 14.78 5.40
C LYS A 132 -9.14 14.27 6.23
N ARG A 133 -8.84 12.97 6.18
CA ARG A 133 -7.70 12.38 6.90
C ARG A 133 -6.35 12.93 6.45
N LEU A 134 -6.19 13.27 5.18
CA LEU A 134 -4.96 13.86 4.66
C LEU A 134 -4.79 15.32 5.10
N ARG A 135 -5.87 16.12 5.07
CA ARG A 135 -5.89 17.51 5.56
C ARG A 135 -5.62 17.58 7.06
N ASP A 136 -6.22 16.69 7.86
CA ASP A 136 -6.09 16.64 9.32
C ASP A 136 -4.64 16.40 9.78
N ARG A 137 -3.75 15.88 8.93
CA ARG A 137 -2.33 15.68 9.26
C ARG A 137 -1.54 16.97 9.36
N GLN A 138 -1.99 18.07 8.74
CA GLN A 138 -1.31 19.37 8.74
C GLN A 138 0.16 19.34 8.27
N THR A 139 0.56 18.32 7.52
CA THR A 139 1.93 18.16 6.97
C THR A 139 2.00 18.28 5.44
N GLU A 140 0.87 18.59 4.79
CA GLU A 140 0.74 18.60 3.34
C GLU A 140 0.47 20.03 2.84
N THR A 141 1.01 20.38 1.67
CA THR A 141 0.61 21.58 0.94
C THR A 141 -0.62 21.27 0.08
N GLU A 142 -1.37 22.27 -0.38
CA GLU A 142 -2.52 22.00 -1.25
C GLU A 142 -2.10 21.25 -2.53
N ASP A 143 -0.95 21.61 -3.11
CA ASP A 143 -0.40 20.92 -4.29
C ASP A 143 -0.04 19.45 -4.00
N SER A 144 0.61 19.16 -2.86
CA SER A 144 0.95 17.78 -2.50
C SER A 144 -0.31 16.96 -2.15
N LEU A 145 -1.33 17.60 -1.57
CA LEU A 145 -2.61 16.98 -1.27
C LEU A 145 -3.34 16.56 -2.54
N GLN A 146 -3.49 17.46 -3.52
CA GLN A 146 -4.15 17.15 -4.79
C GLN A 146 -3.46 15.99 -5.52
N LYS A 147 -2.12 15.96 -5.52
CA LYS A 147 -1.34 14.84 -6.06
C LYS A 147 -1.63 13.52 -5.34
N ARG A 148 -1.82 13.53 -4.02
CA ARG A 148 -2.19 12.33 -3.24
C ARG A 148 -3.60 11.87 -3.53
N LEU A 149 -4.55 12.79 -3.70
CA LEU A 149 -5.94 12.44 -4.03
C LEU A 149 -6.05 11.83 -5.42
N GLU A 150 -5.36 12.38 -6.42
CA GLU A 150 -5.35 11.77 -7.75
C GLU A 150 -4.66 10.40 -7.75
N ALA A 151 -3.52 10.27 -7.07
CA ALA A 151 -2.87 8.97 -6.90
C ALA A 151 -3.79 7.94 -6.20
N ALA A 152 -4.60 8.40 -5.23
CA ALA A 152 -5.55 7.54 -4.55
C ALA A 152 -6.72 7.12 -5.43
N ARG A 153 -7.22 8.02 -6.28
CA ARG A 153 -8.25 7.70 -7.27
C ARG A 153 -7.77 6.60 -8.21
N ILE A 154 -6.54 6.73 -8.71
CA ILE A 154 -5.89 5.73 -9.59
C ILE A 154 -5.68 4.40 -8.84
N ASP A 155 -5.22 4.44 -7.59
CA ASP A 155 -5.04 3.23 -6.75
C ASP A 155 -6.36 2.48 -6.56
N MET A 156 -7.44 3.19 -6.22
CA MET A 156 -8.78 2.63 -6.05
C MET A 156 -9.28 1.93 -7.31
N GLU A 157 -9.13 2.58 -8.48
CA GLU A 157 -9.53 2.03 -9.78
C GLU A 157 -8.73 0.76 -10.15
N LEU A 158 -7.42 0.77 -9.90
CA LEU A 158 -6.55 -0.38 -10.21
C LEU A 158 -6.63 -1.51 -9.17
N SER A 159 -7.10 -1.22 -7.96
CA SER A 159 -7.24 -2.21 -6.89
C SER A 159 -8.28 -3.29 -7.20
N GLU A 160 -9.22 -3.02 -8.12
CA GLU A 160 -10.20 -4.01 -8.59
C GLU A 160 -9.53 -5.25 -9.24
N PHE A 161 -8.30 -5.10 -9.71
CA PHE A 161 -7.51 -6.18 -10.33
C PHE A 161 -6.63 -6.95 -9.33
N LEU A 162 -6.67 -6.63 -8.04
CA LEU A 162 -5.90 -7.33 -7.00
C LEU A 162 -6.72 -8.45 -6.36
N THR A 163 -6.04 -9.52 -5.94
CA THR A 163 -6.67 -10.77 -5.50
C THR A 163 -7.48 -10.64 -4.21
N HIS A 164 -7.15 -9.71 -3.33
CA HIS A 164 -7.91 -9.42 -2.10
C HIS A 164 -7.94 -7.92 -1.81
N THR A 165 -9.11 -7.32 -1.94
CA THR A 165 -9.37 -5.91 -1.57
C THR A 165 -10.15 -5.87 -0.25
N HIS A 166 -9.69 -5.07 0.71
CA HIS A 166 -10.36 -4.85 2.00
C HIS A 166 -10.67 -3.36 2.17
N THR A 167 -11.95 -3.03 2.31
CA THR A 167 -12.40 -1.67 2.58
C THR A 167 -12.56 -1.47 4.08
N HIS A 168 -11.85 -0.50 4.64
CA HIS A 168 -11.99 -0.14 6.06
C HIS A 168 -13.05 0.95 6.25
N THR A 169 -14.28 0.55 6.57
CA THR A 169 -15.29 1.48 7.10
C THR A 169 -14.91 1.87 8.53
N HIS A 170 -14.77 3.17 8.80
CA HIS A 170 -14.34 3.69 10.11
C HIS A 170 -15.14 3.08 11.28
N THR A 171 -14.45 2.64 12.33
CA THR A 171 -15.02 2.53 13.68
C THR A 171 -15.19 3.95 14.24
N HIS A 172 -16.41 4.50 14.18
CA HIS A 172 -16.75 5.67 14.98
C HIS A 172 -17.01 5.24 16.42
N THR A 173 -16.09 5.50 17.34
CA THR A 173 -16.44 5.53 18.77
C THR A 173 -17.03 6.91 19.05
N HIS A 174 -18.36 7.03 18.99
CA HIS A 174 -19.05 8.20 19.54
C HIS A 174 -19.05 8.09 21.06
N THR A 175 -18.20 8.88 21.74
CA THR A 175 -18.37 9.11 23.18
C THR A 175 -19.47 10.15 23.36
N HIS A 176 -20.72 9.71 23.50
CA HIS A 176 -21.79 10.57 24.02
C HIS A 176 -21.73 10.57 25.54
N THR A 177 -21.37 11.70 26.13
CA THR A 177 -21.53 11.92 27.58
C THR A 177 -22.99 12.24 27.84
N HIS A 178 -23.78 11.23 28.24
CA HIS A 178 -25.04 11.45 28.95
C HIS A 178 -25.08 10.61 30.21
N THR A 179 -25.30 11.33 31.32
CA THR A 179 -25.39 10.83 32.68
C THR A 179 -26.46 9.74 32.79
N HIS A 180 -26.03 8.59 33.32
CA HIS A 180 -26.79 7.38 33.72
C HIS A 180 -27.04 6.28 32.67
N THR A 181 -26.28 5.19 32.88
CA THR A 181 -26.66 3.76 32.82
C THR A 181 -27.14 3.19 31.47
N HIS A 182 -26.18 2.82 30.61
CA HIS A 182 -26.04 1.54 29.88
C HIS A 182 -25.13 1.76 28.64
N THR A 183 -23.98 1.09 28.59
CA THR A 183 -23.09 1.11 27.41
C THR A 183 -23.53 0.03 26.42
N HIS A 184 -24.09 0.42 25.28
CA HIS A 184 -24.32 -0.48 24.15
C HIS A 184 -23.19 -0.34 23.13
N THR A 185 -22.43 -1.42 22.90
CA THR A 185 -21.45 -1.52 21.82
C THR A 185 -22.13 -2.13 20.60
N HIS A 186 -22.30 -1.36 19.52
CA HIS A 186 -22.75 -1.90 18.23
C HIS A 186 -21.54 -2.34 17.39
N THR A 187 -21.48 -3.62 17.04
CA THR A 187 -20.51 -4.20 16.09
C THR A 187 -21.11 -4.17 14.68
N HIS A 188 -20.47 -3.51 13.73
CA HIS A 188 -20.86 -3.55 12.31
C HIS A 188 -20.21 -4.74 11.58
N THR A 189 -21.02 -5.40 10.74
CA THR A 189 -20.70 -6.59 9.94
C THR A 189 -19.65 -6.31 8.85
N HIS A 190 -18.67 -7.20 8.72
CA HIS A 190 -17.67 -7.22 7.63
C HIS A 190 -18.29 -7.75 6.33
N THR A 191 -18.14 -7.02 5.22
CA THR A 191 -18.47 -7.52 3.88
C THR A 191 -17.19 -8.01 3.20
N HIS A 192 -17.04 -9.33 3.09
CA HIS A 192 -16.01 -9.96 2.27
C HIS A 192 -16.53 -10.12 0.83
N THR A 193 -16.05 -9.30 -0.10
CA THR A 193 -16.34 -9.52 -1.53
C THR A 193 -15.31 -10.50 -2.10
N ARG A 194 -15.66 -11.79 -2.11
CA ARG A 194 -14.86 -12.84 -2.77
C ARG A 194 -15.51 -13.15 -4.13
N ARG A 195 -14.89 -12.76 -5.25
CA ARG A 195 -15.42 -13.08 -6.58
C ARG A 195 -14.98 -14.49 -7.04
N PRO A 196 -15.87 -15.29 -7.65
CA PRO A 196 -15.51 -16.58 -8.24
C PRO A 196 -14.67 -16.41 -9.52
N LEU A 197 -13.80 -17.40 -9.79
CA LEU A 197 -12.84 -17.48 -10.90
C LEU A 197 -13.43 -17.55 -12.32
N SER A 198 -14.73 -17.33 -12.54
CA SER A 198 -15.41 -17.73 -13.78
C SER A 198 -15.66 -16.62 -14.83
N GLN A 199 -15.03 -15.45 -14.74
CA GLN A 199 -15.16 -14.39 -15.77
C GLN A 199 -13.79 -13.96 -16.34
N ARG A 200 -12.94 -14.96 -16.66
CA ARG A 200 -11.58 -14.74 -17.19
C ARG A 200 -11.44 -14.97 -18.70
N ALA A 201 -12.54 -15.03 -19.46
CA ALA A 201 -12.47 -15.23 -20.90
C ALA A 201 -13.49 -14.32 -21.61
N GLU A 202 -13.14 -13.06 -21.82
CA GLU A 202 -13.79 -12.22 -22.85
C GLU A 202 -13.06 -10.89 -23.18
N ALA A 203 -11.98 -10.53 -22.47
CA ALA A 203 -11.26 -9.27 -22.73
C ALA A 203 -10.10 -9.37 -23.74
N ASP A 204 -9.69 -10.56 -24.16
CA ASP A 204 -8.49 -10.75 -25.03
C ASP A 204 -8.80 -10.81 -26.54
N SER A 205 -10.04 -10.59 -27.00
CA SER A 205 -10.39 -10.70 -28.43
C SER A 205 -10.64 -9.37 -29.16
N MET A 206 -10.33 -8.21 -28.59
CA MET A 206 -10.80 -6.91 -29.12
C MET A 206 -9.72 -5.89 -29.52
N THR A 207 -8.44 -6.26 -29.65
CA THR A 207 -7.37 -5.33 -30.10
C THR A 207 -6.49 -5.84 -31.25
N SER A 208 -6.91 -6.89 -31.97
CA SER A 208 -6.27 -7.29 -33.24
C SER A 208 -7.24 -7.16 -34.42
N SER A 209 -7.44 -5.93 -34.90
CA SER A 209 -7.73 -5.65 -36.31
C SER A 209 -7.95 -4.15 -36.53
N ARG A 210 -6.87 -3.44 -36.90
CA ARG A 210 -6.84 -2.44 -37.97
C ARG A 210 -5.49 -1.73 -37.98
N SER A 211 -4.53 -2.38 -38.63
CA SER A 211 -3.39 -1.71 -39.25
C SER A 211 -3.49 -1.92 -40.76
N GLY A 212 -3.57 -0.80 -41.49
CA GLY A 212 -3.30 -0.69 -42.92
C GLY A 212 -4.51 -0.25 -43.76
N ALA A 213 -4.39 0.58 -44.79
CA ALA A 213 -3.33 1.45 -45.30
C ALA A 213 -3.92 2.17 -46.54
N TRP A 214 -3.46 3.40 -46.85
CA TRP A 214 -3.50 4.13 -48.14
C TRP A 214 -4.85 4.37 -48.87
N ASP A 215 -5.20 5.64 -49.11
CA ASP A 215 -5.11 6.28 -50.45
C ASP A 215 -5.81 7.66 -50.51
N VAL A 216 -5.17 8.54 -51.31
CA VAL A 216 -5.53 9.88 -51.84
C VAL A 216 -5.46 11.10 -50.92
#